data_AF-A0A8J5KIX6-F1
#
_entry.id   AF-A0A8J5KIX6-F1
#
_cell.length_a   1.000
_cell.length_b   1.000
_cell.length_c   1.000
_cell.angle_alpha   90.00
_cell.angle_beta   90.00
_cell.angle_gamma   90.00
#
_symmetry.space_group_name_H-M   'P 1'
#
loop_
_entity.id
_entity.type
_entity.pdbx_description
1 polymer ?
#
loop_
_entity_poly.entity_id
_entity_poly.type
_entity_poly.pdbx_seq_one_letter_code
_entity_poly.pdbx_strand_id
1 'polypeptide(L)' 'MENIGNKCQIHEAIAREESQEFQAGIITQELRRGFLLSGQLLRTATVKVSAGPVQVKANSVQEVQVKSPEDLTSTASNSD' A
#
# COMPACT_ATOMS: atom_id res chain seq x y z
N MET A 1 -12.30 -13.98 2.14
CA MET A 1 -11.51 -12.80 1.73
C MET A 1 -12.05 -12.36 0.37
N GLU A 2 -13.15 -11.62 0.35
CA GLU A 2 -13.91 -11.37 -0.91
C GLU A 2 -13.31 -10.24 -1.76
N ASN A 3 -12.36 -9.47 -1.21
CA ASN A 3 -11.86 -8.24 -1.83
C ASN A 3 -10.45 -8.36 -2.44
N ILE A 4 -9.68 -9.39 -2.08
CA ILE A 4 -8.28 -9.54 -2.55
C ILE A 4 -8.30 -9.98 -4.02
N GLY A 5 -7.43 -9.39 -4.85
CA GLY A 5 -7.35 -9.67 -6.28
C GLY A 5 -8.35 -8.90 -7.15
N ASN A 6 -9.27 -8.14 -6.53
CA ASN A 6 -10.24 -7.33 -7.24
C ASN A 6 -9.75 -5.87 -7.43
N LYS A 7 -10.28 -5.21 -8.46
CA LYS A 7 -10.05 -3.78 -8.72
C LYS A 7 -10.84 -2.93 -7.73
N CYS A 8 -10.20 -1.93 -7.15
CA CYS A 8 -10.82 -1.00 -6.20
C CYS A 8 -11.95 -0.18 -6.85
N GLN A 9 -13.20 -0.33 -6.40
CA GLN A 9 -14.35 0.47 -6.84
C GLN A 9 -15.16 1.08 -5.68
N ILE A 10 -15.20 0.42 -4.52
CA ILE A 10 -15.98 0.85 -3.33
C ILE A 10 -15.13 0.82 -2.04
N HIS A 11 -13.80 0.90 -2.20
CA HIS A 11 -12.83 0.76 -1.12
C HIS A 11 -11.99 2.03 -0.98
N GLU A 12 -11.59 2.32 0.25
CA GLU A 12 -10.63 3.38 0.56
C GLU A 12 -9.22 2.77 0.59
N ALA A 13 -8.38 3.16 -0.37
CA ALA A 13 -6.99 2.72 -0.43
C ALA A 13 -6.11 3.64 0.43
N ILE A 14 -5.63 3.14 1.57
CA ILE A 14 -4.80 3.92 2.50
C ILE A 14 -3.31 3.81 2.16
N ALA A 15 -2.88 2.67 1.62
CA ALA A 15 -1.47 2.42 1.30
C ALA A 15 -1.33 1.67 -0.03
N ARG A 16 -0.19 1.92 -0.69
CA ARG A 16 0.24 1.20 -1.89
C ARG A 16 1.48 0.38 -1.56
N GLU A 17 1.54 -0.85 -2.05
CA GLU A 17 2.71 -1.72 -1.90
C GLU A 17 3.15 -2.26 -3.24
N GLU A 18 4.46 -2.36 -3.42
CA GLU A 18 5.05 -3.00 -4.59
C GLU A 18 4.77 -4.50 -4.52
N SER A 19 4.14 -5.04 -5.55
CA SER A 19 3.83 -6.46 -5.64
C SER A 19 4.15 -6.97 -7.03
N GLN A 20 4.90 -8.07 -7.09
CA GLN A 20 5.17 -8.76 -8.36
C GLN A 20 4.01 -9.66 -8.78
N GLU A 21 3.15 -10.05 -7.85
CA GLU A 21 2.03 -10.95 -8.09
C GLU A 21 0.81 -10.20 -8.66
N PHE A 22 0.61 -8.96 -8.21
CA PHE A 22 -0.57 -8.18 -8.54
C PHE A 22 -0.23 -6.93 -9.36
N GLN A 23 -0.98 -6.70 -10.43
CA GLN A 23 -0.85 -5.49 -11.24
C GLN A 23 -1.26 -4.23 -10.46
N ALA A 24 -0.85 -3.07 -10.96
CA ALA A 24 -1.18 -1.79 -10.35
C ALA A 24 -2.70 -1.61 -10.20
N GLY A 25 -3.15 -1.19 -9.01
CA GLY A 25 -4.56 -0.93 -8.70
C GLY A 25 -5.38 -2.15 -8.26
N ILE A 26 -4.74 -3.29 -8.05
CA ILE A 26 -5.37 -4.50 -7.49
C ILE A 26 -5.22 -4.50 -5.96
N ILE A 27 -6.25 -4.93 -5.24
CA ILE A 27 -6.19 -5.05 -3.77
C ILE A 27 -5.28 -6.21 -3.36
N THR A 28 -4.25 -5.91 -2.58
CA THR A 28 -3.32 -6.91 -2.01
C THR A 28 -3.79 -7.40 -0.65
N GLN A 29 -4.30 -6.48 0.18
CA GLN A 29 -4.73 -6.83 1.54
C GLN A 29 -5.93 -6.00 1.98
N GLU A 30 -6.89 -6.66 2.64
CA GLU A 30 -8.00 -6.00 3.32
C GLU A 30 -7.62 -5.74 4.79
N LEU A 31 -7.51 -4.47 5.17
CA LEU A 31 -7.15 -4.08 6.53
C LEU A 31 -8.39 -4.01 7.43
N ARG A 32 -9.49 -3.50 6.87
CA ARG A 32 -10.76 -3.41 7.59
C ARG A 32 -11.92 -3.60 6.63
N ARG A 33 -12.84 -4.48 6.99
CA ARG A 33 -14.04 -4.77 6.20
C ARG A 33 -15.02 -3.59 6.20
N GLY A 34 -15.59 -3.33 5.03
CA GLY A 34 -16.70 -2.40 4.81
C GLY A 34 -18.04 -3.11 4.93
N PHE A 35 -19.14 -2.34 5.01
CA PHE A 35 -20.47 -2.90 5.22
C PHE A 35 -21.51 -2.24 4.30
N LEU A 36 -22.36 -3.09 3.74
CA LEU A 36 -23.58 -2.71 3.04
C LEU A 36 -24.77 -3.20 3.89
N LEU A 37 -25.75 -2.34 4.14
CA LEU A 37 -27.01 -2.71 4.80
C LEU A 37 -28.14 -2.49 3.81
N SER A 38 -28.85 -3.55 3.44
CA SER A 38 -29.97 -3.48 2.48
C SER A 38 -29.59 -2.79 1.16
N GLY A 39 -28.36 -2.98 0.69
CA GLY A 39 -27.84 -2.32 -0.53
C GLY A 39 -27.35 -0.88 -0.34
N GLN A 40 -27.47 -0.30 0.86
CA GLN A 40 -26.92 1.01 1.20
C GLN A 40 -25.51 0.88 1.81
N LEU A 41 -24.57 1.68 1.31
CA LEU A 41 -23.19 1.72 1.82
C LEU A 41 -23.14 2.42 3.17
N LEU A 42 -22.90 1.66 4.24
CA LEU A 42 -22.71 2.21 5.58
C LEU A 42 -21.27 2.67 5.80
N ARG A 43 -20.33 1.91 5.25
CA ARG A 43 -18.90 2.16 5.42
C ARG A 43 -18.11 1.47 4.32
N THR A 44 -17.20 2.22 3.68
CA THR A 44 -16.22 1.65 2.76
C THR A 44 -15.24 0.74 3.49
N ALA A 45 -14.77 -0.28 2.77
CA ALA A 45 -13.70 -1.13 3.27
C ALA A 45 -12.35 -0.41 3.11
N THR A 46 -11.45 -0.60 4.07
CA THR A 46 -10.11 -0.06 4.03
C THR A 46 -9.15 -1.12 3.52
N VAL A 47 -8.41 -0.79 2.46
CA VAL A 47 -7.55 -1.75 1.76
C VAL A 47 -6.16 -1.20 1.48
N LYS A 48 -5.23 -2.14 1.27
CA LYS A 48 -3.91 -1.92 0.69
C LYS A 48 -3.97 -2.36 -0.77
N VAL A 49 -3.40 -1.57 -1.67
CA VAL A 49 -3.42 -1.86 -3.11
C VAL A 49 -2.00 -2.06 -3.64
N SER A 50 -1.88 -2.85 -4.69
CA SER A 50 -0.64 -3.03 -5.42
C SER A 50 -0.32 -1.77 -6.22
N ALA A 51 0.92 -1.30 -6.14
CA ALA A 51 1.51 -0.34 -7.06
C ALA A 51 1.91 -0.99 -8.40
N GLY A 52 1.82 -2.32 -8.50
CA GLY A 52 2.28 -3.13 -9.61
C GLY A 52 3.74 -3.56 -9.46
N PRO A 53 4.21 -4.50 -10.29
CA PRO A 53 5.62 -4.79 -10.41
C PRO A 53 6.34 -3.54 -10.91
N VAL A 54 7.40 -3.13 -10.20
CA VAL A 54 8.28 -2.04 -10.65
C VAL A 54 8.96 -2.50 -11.93
N GLN A 55 8.40 -2.13 -13.08
CA GLN A 55 9.13 -2.25 -14.32
C GLN A 55 10.22 -1.20 -14.28
N VAL A 56 11.47 -1.63 -14.09
CA VAL A 56 12.65 -0.79 -14.24
C VAL A 56 12.77 -0.38 -15.71
N LYS A 57 11.91 0.55 -16.14
CA LYS A 57 12.04 1.23 -17.41
C LYS A 57 12.74 2.54 -17.12
N ALA A 58 13.99 2.65 -17.55
CA ALA A 58 14.75 3.89 -17.52
C ALA A 58 13.86 5.04 -18.04
N ASN A 59 13.78 6.12 -17.26
CA ASN A 59 12.92 7.30 -17.42
C ASN A 59 11.46 7.15 -16.97
N SER A 60 11.23 7.31 -15.67
CA SER A 60 10.48 8.45 -15.13
C SER A 60 10.47 8.37 -13.61
N VAL A 61 11.24 9.25 -12.97
CA VAL A 61 11.31 9.44 -11.53
C VAL A 61 9.94 9.97 -11.06
N GLN A 62 9.18 9.14 -10.37
CA GLN A 62 8.17 9.59 -9.41
C GLN A 62 8.48 8.90 -8.09
N GLU A 63 9.47 9.47 -7.41
CA GLU A 63 9.99 9.11 -6.09
C GLU A 63 9.66 10.32 -5.17
N VAL A 64 9.15 10.26 -3.94
CA VAL A 64 8.75 9.17 -3.04
C VAL A 64 7.88 9.81 -1.95
N GLN A 65 6.87 9.08 -1.47
CA GLN A 65 6.17 9.40 -0.23
C GLN A 65 6.83 8.63 0.93
N VAL A 66 7.09 9.38 2.01
CA VAL A 66 7.36 8.94 3.40
C VAL A 66 8.79 8.46 3.70
N LYS A 67 9.61 9.46 4.08
CA LYS A 67 10.83 9.30 4.87
C LYS A 67 10.41 8.88 6.29
N SER A 68 10.68 7.64 6.69
CA SER A 68 10.81 7.30 8.12
C SER A 68 12.30 7.39 8.48
N PRO A 69 12.73 8.27 9.38
CA PRO A 69 14.06 8.23 9.96
C PRO A 69 13.99 7.65 11.37
N GLU A 70 14.08 6.33 11.48
CA GLU A 70 14.43 5.65 12.74
C GLU A 70 15.49 4.62 12.41
N ASP A 71 16.75 5.07 12.45
CA ASP A 71 17.91 4.35 12.98
C ASP A 71 19.20 5.12 12.68
N LEU A 72 19.72 5.83 13.69
CA LEU A 72 21.15 6.04 13.82
C LEU A 72 21.54 5.82 15.28
N THR A 73 21.88 4.56 15.57
CA THR A 73 22.68 4.17 16.72
C THR A 73 24.09 4.75 16.55
N SER A 74 24.36 5.87 17.21
CA SER A 74 25.72 6.40 17.30
C SER A 74 26.52 5.65 18.37
N THR A 75 27.10 4.51 17.99
CA THR A 75 28.32 4.00 18.65
C THR A 75 29.49 4.80 18.09
N ALA A 76 29.89 5.87 18.77
CA ALA A 76 31.15 6.54 18.54
C ALA A 76 32.10 6.21 19.70
N SER A 77 32.89 5.17 19.49
CA SER A 77 34.19 5.00 20.12
C SER A 77 35.06 6.20 19.73
N ASN A 78 35.41 7.06 20.69
CA ASN A 78 36.55 7.96 20.55
C ASN A 78 37.57 7.60 21.64
N SER A 79 38.70 7.12 21.15
CA SER A 79 39.97 6.91 21.83
C SER A 79 40.74 8.24 21.87
N ASP A 80 41.10 8.71 23.07
CA ASP A 80 42.41 9.31 23.39
C ASP A 80 42.57 9.40 24.92
#